data_AF-A0A6B3HX62-F1
#
_entry.id   AF-A0A6B3HX62-F1
#
_cell.length_a   1.000
_cell.length_b   1.000
_cell.length_c   1.000
_cell.angle_alpha   90.00
_cell.angle_beta   90.00
_cell.angle_gamma   90.00
#
_symmetry.space_group_name_H-M   'P 1'
#
loop_
_entity.id
_entity.type
_entity.pdbx_description
1 polymer ?
#
loop_
_entity_poly.entity_id
_entity_poly.type
_entity_poly.pdbx_seq_one_letter_code
_entity_poly.pdbx_strand_id
1 'polypeptide(L)'
;MDTDALTAGLLRELRATRPYPALSLTMPTHRTAPDNAQDPVRLRNLVAEAGHRLDADPQVSRETAAAIRAELDRAVDEVDPRRALDSLVVLATADEHLIWQLPRTAPERVVLSDSYLTRNLVAAKAQAR
;
A
#
# COMPACT_ATOMS: atom_id res chain seq x y z
N MET A 1 7.18 1.94 7.51
CA MET A 1 8.58 2.36 7.27
C MET A 1 8.64 3.82 6.89
N ASP A 2 9.79 4.48 7.13
CA ASP A 2 10.05 5.86 6.69
C ASP A 2 10.71 5.90 5.30
N THR A 3 10.70 7.06 4.66
CA THR A 3 11.35 7.36 3.37
C THR A 3 12.86 7.10 3.35
N ASP A 4 13.55 7.16 4.49
CA ASP A 4 14.98 6.83 4.58
C ASP A 4 15.27 5.37 4.18
N ALA A 5 14.33 4.46 4.43
CA ALA A 5 14.44 3.05 4.04
C ALA A 5 14.41 2.84 2.51
N LEU A 6 13.94 3.83 1.72
CA LEU A 6 13.84 3.75 0.26
C LEU A 6 15.20 3.90 -0.42
N THR A 7 16.05 2.89 -0.32
CA THR A 7 17.32 2.84 -1.06
C THR A 7 17.09 2.60 -2.55
N ALA A 8 18.07 2.94 -3.39
CA ALA A 8 18.02 2.65 -4.82
C ALA A 8 18.02 1.13 -5.14
N GLY A 9 18.52 0.31 -4.21
CA GLY A 9 18.43 -1.16 -4.29
C GLY A 9 17.00 -1.63 -4.05
N LEU A 10 16.40 -1.20 -2.94
CA LEU A 10 15.03 -1.55 -2.58
C LEU A 10 14.02 -1.09 -3.64
N LEU A 11 14.15 0.13 -4.17
CA LEU A 11 13.26 0.61 -5.23
C LEU A 11 13.39 -0.19 -6.54
N ARG A 12 14.56 -0.80 -6.81
CA ARG A 12 14.73 -1.73 -7.94
C ARG A 12 14.04 -3.06 -7.66
N GLU A 13 14.20 -3.59 -6.46
CA GLU A 13 13.55 -4.83 -6.02
C GLU A 13 12.02 -4.72 -6.05
N LEU A 14 11.46 -3.63 -5.52
CA LEU A 14 10.02 -3.40 -5.52
C LEU A 14 9.41 -3.30 -6.94
N ARG A 15 10.22 -2.91 -7.92
CA ARG A 15 9.86 -2.83 -9.36
C ARG A 15 10.07 -4.13 -10.12
N ALA A 16 10.73 -5.13 -9.53
CA ALA A 16 10.92 -6.41 -10.19
C ALA A 16 9.56 -7.08 -10.40
N THR A 17 9.43 -7.80 -11.52
CA THR A 17 8.27 -8.63 -11.81
C THR A 17 8.15 -9.72 -10.74
N ARG A 18 6.92 -10.01 -10.32
CA ARG A 18 6.60 -11.04 -9.34
C ARG A 18 5.29 -11.75 -9.68
N PRO A 19 4.97 -12.89 -9.04
CA PRO A 19 3.72 -13.59 -9.27
C PRO A 19 2.51 -12.67 -9.13
N TYR A 20 1.57 -12.81 -10.07
CA TYR A 20 0.33 -12.06 -10.05
C TYR A 20 -0.63 -12.60 -8.97
N PRO A 21 -1.34 -11.75 -8.22
CA PRO A 21 -1.26 -10.28 -8.23
C PRO A 21 -0.30 -9.72 -7.17
N ALA A 22 0.56 -8.80 -7.60
CA ALA A 22 1.18 -7.81 -6.73
C ALA A 22 0.19 -6.66 -6.51
N LEU A 23 -0.27 -6.48 -5.27
CA LEU A 23 -1.23 -5.45 -4.92
C LEU A 23 -0.51 -4.19 -4.43
N SER A 24 -0.95 -3.03 -4.93
CA SER A 24 -0.52 -1.72 -4.43
C SER A 24 -1.74 -0.89 -4.05
N LEU A 25 -1.85 -0.52 -2.78
CA LEU A 25 -2.86 0.36 -2.23
C LEU A 25 -2.18 1.68 -1.83
N THR A 26 -2.68 2.80 -2.33
CA THR A 26 -2.23 4.13 -1.91
C THR A 26 -3.41 4.97 -1.47
N MET A 27 -3.23 5.81 -0.46
CA MET A 27 -4.24 6.77 -0.02
C MET A 27 -3.62 8.04 0.57
N PRO A 28 -4.27 9.20 0.44
CA PRO A 28 -3.89 10.39 1.21
C PRO A 28 -4.18 10.16 2.71
N THR A 29 -3.31 10.72 3.56
CA THR A 29 -3.47 10.74 5.02
C THR A 29 -3.29 12.16 5.54
N HIS A 30 -3.66 12.37 6.80
CA HIS A 30 -3.62 13.66 7.45
C HIS A 30 -2.78 13.58 8.72
N ARG A 31 -1.86 14.53 8.90
CA ARG A 31 -0.95 14.56 10.05
C ARG A 31 -1.65 14.92 11.37
N THR A 32 -2.77 15.63 11.31
CA THR A 32 -3.41 16.25 12.47
C THR A 32 -4.92 16.05 12.48
N ALA A 33 -5.49 16.08 13.68
CA ALA A 33 -6.94 16.17 13.88
C ALA A 33 -7.47 17.53 13.38
N PRO A 34 -8.74 17.61 12.96
CA PRO A 34 -9.74 16.54 12.97
C PRO A 34 -9.65 15.57 11.77
N ASP A 35 -8.92 15.95 10.71
CA ASP A 35 -8.96 15.24 9.42
C ASP A 35 -8.34 13.84 9.46
N ASN A 36 -7.48 13.53 10.44
CA ASN A 36 -6.90 12.19 10.58
C ASN A 36 -7.90 11.13 11.11
N ALA A 37 -9.03 11.55 11.66
CA ALA A 37 -10.03 10.63 12.21
C ALA A 37 -10.73 9.77 11.14
N GLN A 38 -10.76 10.25 9.88
CA GLN A 38 -11.33 9.51 8.74
C GLN A 38 -10.34 8.51 8.13
N ASP A 39 -9.04 8.64 8.36
CA ASP A 39 -8.03 7.84 7.66
C ASP A 39 -8.16 6.33 7.95
N PRO A 40 -8.43 5.87 9.20
CA PRO A 40 -8.67 4.45 9.47
C PRO A 40 -9.91 3.90 8.74
N VAL A 41 -10.97 4.70 8.63
CA VAL A 41 -12.19 4.31 7.91
C VAL A 41 -11.92 4.23 6.41
N ARG A 42 -11.21 5.22 5.85
CA ARG A 42 -10.79 5.23 4.44
C ARG A 42 -9.94 4.00 4.11
N LEU A 43 -8.98 3.66 4.97
CA LEU A 43 -8.12 2.49 4.76
C LEU A 43 -8.94 1.20 4.71
N ARG A 44 -9.87 1.00 5.65
CA ARG A 44 -10.74 -0.18 5.67
C ARG A 44 -11.62 -0.28 4.41
N ASN A 45 -12.15 0.86 3.94
CA ASN A 45 -12.92 0.89 2.70
C ASN A 45 -12.07 0.49 1.48
N LEU A 46 -10.80 0.93 1.42
CA LEU A 46 -9.89 0.54 0.35
C LEU A 46 -9.47 -0.92 0.42
N VAL A 47 -9.33 -1.49 1.61
CA VAL A 47 -9.09 -2.94 1.78
C VAL A 47 -10.29 -3.76 1.32
N ALA A 48 -11.51 -3.32 1.63
CA ALA A 48 -12.72 -3.96 1.11
C ALA A 48 -12.79 -3.90 -0.43
N GLU A 49 -12.53 -2.74 -1.02
CA GLU A 49 -12.45 -2.56 -2.48
C GLU A 49 -11.35 -3.44 -3.11
N ALA A 50 -10.17 -3.52 -2.49
CA ALA A 50 -9.11 -4.42 -2.91
C ALA A 50 -9.57 -5.88 -2.90
N GLY A 51 -10.29 -6.29 -1.86
CA GLY A 51 -10.93 -7.60 -1.79
C GLY A 51 -11.89 -7.83 -2.97
N HIS A 52 -12.79 -6.90 -3.25
CA HIS A 52 -13.73 -7.04 -4.37
C HIS A 52 -13.03 -7.18 -5.71
N ARG A 53 -11.94 -6.43 -5.95
CA ARG A 53 -11.14 -6.56 -7.18
C ARG A 53 -10.45 -7.90 -7.30
N LEU A 54 -9.90 -8.43 -6.21
CA LEU A 54 -9.29 -9.76 -6.18
C LEU A 54 -10.33 -10.85 -6.48
N ASP A 55 -11.56 -10.74 -5.97
CA ASP A 55 -12.62 -11.73 -6.24
C ASP A 55 -13.16 -11.65 -7.68
N ALA A 56 -13.16 -10.45 -8.26
CA ALA A 56 -13.65 -10.22 -9.61
C ALA A 56 -12.65 -10.61 -10.71
N ASP A 57 -11.39 -10.83 -10.35
CA ASP A 57 -10.33 -11.14 -11.30
C ASP A 57 -10.23 -12.66 -11.57
N PRO A 58 -10.51 -13.12 -12.80
CA PRO A 58 -10.49 -14.54 -13.13
C PRO A 58 -9.08 -15.16 -13.11
N GLN A 59 -8.02 -14.35 -13.11
CA GLN A 59 -6.63 -14.82 -13.01
C GLN A 59 -6.19 -15.06 -11.57
N VAL A 60 -6.97 -14.60 -10.59
CA VAL A 60 -6.66 -14.73 -9.16
C VAL A 60 -7.41 -15.92 -8.59
N SER A 61 -6.68 -16.86 -8.00
CA SER A 61 -7.31 -17.99 -7.30
C SER A 61 -7.96 -17.52 -6.00
N ARG A 62 -9.00 -18.23 -5.53
CA ARG A 62 -9.63 -17.93 -4.23
C ARG A 62 -8.65 -18.01 -3.06
N GLU A 63 -7.70 -18.94 -3.11
CA GLU A 63 -6.66 -19.10 -2.10
C GLU A 63 -5.73 -17.90 -2.07
N THR A 64 -5.22 -17.48 -3.24
CA THR A 64 -4.38 -16.28 -3.38
C THR A 64 -5.11 -15.02 -2.93
N ALA A 65 -6.39 -14.86 -3.30
CA ALA A 65 -7.21 -13.72 -2.88
C ALA A 65 -7.42 -13.69 -1.36
N ALA A 66 -7.60 -14.85 -0.72
CA ALA A 66 -7.74 -14.95 0.73
C ALA A 66 -6.42 -14.65 1.46
N ALA A 67 -5.29 -15.13 0.95
CA ALA A 67 -3.97 -14.86 1.50
C ALA A 67 -3.63 -13.36 1.45
N ILE A 68 -3.86 -12.70 0.31
CA ILE A 68 -3.63 -11.26 0.17
C ILE A 68 -4.53 -10.45 1.11
N ARG A 69 -5.80 -10.84 1.29
CA ARG A 69 -6.68 -10.19 2.28
C ARG A 69 -6.13 -10.30 3.68
N ALA A 70 -5.64 -11.48 4.07
CA ALA A 70 -5.04 -11.66 5.38
C ALA A 70 -3.81 -10.76 5.57
N GLU A 71 -2.97 -10.60 4.55
CA GLU A 71 -1.85 -9.64 4.59
C GLU A 71 -2.32 -8.19 4.68
N LEU A 72 -3.38 -7.81 3.96
CA LEU A 72 -3.96 -6.47 4.05
C LEU A 72 -4.55 -6.18 5.43
N ASP A 73 -5.26 -7.14 6.04
CA ASP A 73 -5.83 -6.97 7.37
C ASP A 73 -4.72 -6.79 8.42
N ARG A 74 -3.64 -7.57 8.33
CA ARG A 74 -2.45 -7.34 9.18
C ARG A 74 -1.83 -5.98 8.95
N ALA A 75 -1.74 -5.54 7.69
CA ALA A 75 -1.24 -4.22 7.37
C ALA A 75 -2.10 -3.11 8.00
N VAL A 76 -3.43 -3.27 8.06
CA VAL A 76 -4.33 -2.32 8.73
C VAL A 76 -4.01 -2.23 10.22
N ASP A 77 -3.79 -3.37 10.88
CA ASP A 77 -3.51 -3.43 12.31
C ASP A 77 -2.13 -2.83 12.67
N GLU A 78 -1.17 -2.87 11.73
CA GLU A 78 0.17 -2.29 11.90
C GLU A 78 0.23 -0.76 11.67
N VAL A 79 -0.78 -0.16 11.03
CA VAL A 79 -0.79 1.28 10.76
C VAL A 79 -1.07 2.06 12.04
N ASP A 80 -0.04 2.73 12.56
CA ASP A 80 -0.17 3.69 13.65
C ASP A 80 -0.65 5.07 13.13
N PRO A 81 -1.88 5.52 13.44
CA PRO A 81 -2.40 6.81 13.00
C PRO A 81 -1.63 7.99 13.59
N ARG A 82 -0.89 7.81 14.69
CA ARG A 82 -0.10 8.88 15.32
C ARG A 82 1.15 9.21 14.54
N ARG A 83 1.57 8.32 13.63
CA ARG A 83 2.74 8.52 12.77
C ARG A 83 2.37 9.03 11.37
N ALA A 84 1.07 9.24 11.12
CA ALA A 84 0.55 9.66 9.82
C ALA A 84 1.33 10.84 9.23
N LEU A 85 1.78 10.67 7.99
CA LEU A 85 2.31 11.74 7.15
C LEU A 85 1.23 12.17 6.15
N ASP A 86 1.58 12.42 4.90
CA ASP A 86 0.65 12.97 3.89
C ASP A 86 0.07 11.89 2.97
N SER A 87 0.68 10.69 2.96
CA SER A 87 0.06 9.50 2.36
C SER A 87 0.55 8.20 2.97
N LEU A 88 -0.24 7.15 2.74
CA LEU A 88 0.04 5.77 3.06
C LEU A 88 0.18 4.95 1.77
N VAL A 89 1.16 4.05 1.73
CA VAL A 89 1.33 3.02 0.71
C VAL A 89 1.40 1.67 1.39
N VAL A 90 0.51 0.76 1.00
CA VAL A 90 0.54 -0.65 1.37
C VAL A 90 0.78 -1.47 0.11
N LEU A 91 1.81 -2.30 0.12
CA LEU A 91 2.13 -3.25 -0.93
C LEU A 91 1.93 -4.65 -0.38
N ALA A 92 1.29 -5.55 -1.12
CA ALA A 92 1.01 -6.90 -0.64
C ALA A 92 1.10 -7.96 -1.75
N THR A 93 1.52 -9.15 -1.36
CA THR A 93 1.34 -10.41 -2.10
C THR A 93 0.64 -11.42 -1.18
N ALA A 94 0.57 -12.69 -1.59
CA ALA A 94 0.06 -13.76 -0.73
C ALA A 94 0.99 -14.07 0.46
N ASP A 95 2.26 -13.68 0.39
CA ASP A 95 3.29 -14.10 1.35
C ASP A 95 3.73 -12.98 2.30
N GLU A 96 3.53 -11.71 1.91
CA GLU A 96 4.04 -10.56 2.66
C GLU A 96 3.25 -9.28 2.37
N HIS A 97 3.38 -8.31 3.27
CA HIS A 97 3.02 -6.92 3.06
C HIS A 97 4.12 -5.96 3.51
N LEU A 98 4.12 -4.76 2.93
CA LEU A 98 5.04 -3.68 3.23
C LEU A 98 4.29 -2.35 3.33
N ILE A 99 4.66 -1.52 4.32
CA ILE A 99 3.97 -0.27 4.63
C ILE A 99 4.93 0.92 4.59
N TRP A 100 4.55 1.99 3.88
CA TRP A 100 5.22 3.29 3.94
C TRP A 100 4.24 4.40 4.27
N GLN A 101 4.67 5.30 5.14
CA GLN A 101 4.04 6.59 5.33
C GLN A 101 4.97 7.63 4.69
N LEU A 102 4.44 8.49 3.82
CA LEU A 102 5.24 9.40 2.99
C LEU A 102 4.93 10.87 3.30
N PRO A 103 5.94 11.76 3.37
CA PRO A 103 5.77 13.21 3.56
C PRO A 103 5.39 13.90 2.24
N ARG A 104 4.48 13.28 1.48
CA ARG A 104 3.90 13.81 0.25
C ARG A 104 2.57 13.12 -0.03
N THR A 105 1.66 13.82 -0.70
CA THR A 105 0.37 13.24 -1.08
C THR A 105 0.53 12.16 -2.17
N ALA A 106 -0.36 11.18 -2.14
CA ALA A 106 -0.51 10.16 -3.16
C ALA A 106 -2.01 10.01 -3.48
N PRO A 107 -2.37 9.71 -4.74
CA PRO A 107 -3.77 9.49 -5.10
C PRO A 107 -4.32 8.24 -4.40
N GLU A 108 -5.60 8.26 -4.10
CA GLU A 108 -6.32 7.08 -3.61
C GLU A 108 -6.48 6.05 -4.74
N ARG A 109 -5.87 4.86 -4.58
CA ARG A 109 -5.84 3.81 -5.61
C ARG A 109 -5.65 2.42 -5.01
N VAL A 110 -6.25 1.43 -5.70
CA VAL A 110 -5.89 0.01 -5.61
C VAL A 110 -5.44 -0.44 -6.99
N VAL A 111 -4.28 -1.10 -7.08
CA VAL A 111 -3.73 -1.62 -8.33
C VAL A 111 -3.33 -3.08 -8.14
N LEU A 112 -3.79 -3.95 -9.03
CA LEU A 112 -3.33 -5.33 -9.17
C LEU A 112 -2.45 -5.40 -10.43
N SER A 113 -1.24 -5.93 -10.32
CA SER A 113 -0.30 -6.01 -11.44
C SER A 113 0.74 -7.11 -11.21
N ASP A 114 1.65 -7.32 -12.14
CA ASP A 114 2.81 -8.21 -12.02
C ASP A 114 4.02 -7.51 -11.36
N SER A 115 3.87 -6.26 -10.93
CA SER A 115 4.86 -5.48 -10.16
C SER A 115 4.17 -4.43 -9.27
N TYR A 116 4.87 -3.88 -8.27
CA TYR A 116 4.28 -2.84 -7.43
C TYR A 116 4.25 -1.45 -8.12
N LEU A 117 3.23 -0.66 -7.79
CA LEU A 117 3.15 0.76 -8.14
C LEU A 117 4.14 1.58 -7.30
N THR A 118 5.38 1.71 -7.80
CA THR A 118 6.46 2.37 -7.05
C THR A 118 6.59 3.87 -7.28
N ARG A 119 5.81 4.47 -8.21
CA ARG A 119 5.93 5.91 -8.57
C ARG A 119 5.85 6.85 -7.35
N ASN A 120 5.03 6.50 -6.36
CA ASN A 120 4.86 7.32 -5.16
C ASN A 120 6.08 7.25 -4.23
N LEU A 121 6.69 6.06 -4.11
CA LEU A 121 7.92 5.82 -3.35
C LEU A 121 9.12 6.49 -4.01
N VAL A 122 9.27 6.36 -5.33
CA VAL A 122 10.36 7.00 -6.10
C VAL A 122 10.31 8.51 -5.93
N ALA A 123 9.13 9.11 -6.07
CA ALA A 123 8.98 10.55 -5.92
C ALA A 123 9.18 11.02 -4.46
N ALA A 124 8.84 10.20 -3.45
CA ALA A 124 9.19 10.50 -2.06
C ALA A 124 10.71 10.50 -1.85
N LYS A 125 11.42 9.50 -2.38
CA LYS A 125 12.89 9.44 -2.26
C LYS A 125 13.58 10.60 -2.98
N ALA A 126 13.01 11.10 -4.08
CA ALA A 126 13.56 12.24 -4.80
C ALA A 126 13.44 13.56 -4.02
N GLN A 127 12.40 13.71 -3.18
CA GLN A 127 12.16 14.90 -2.38
C GLN A 127 12.96 14.93 -1.06
N ALA A 128 13.37 13.76 -0.55
CA ALA A 128 14.17 13.64 0.67
C ALA A 128 15.68 13.86 0.44
N ARG A 129 16.08 14.46 -0.70
CA ARG A 129 17.48 14.70 -1.08
C ARG A 129 17.86 16.17 -0.89
#